data_AF-A0A7U1BEZ5-F1
#
_entry.id   AF-A0A7U1BEZ5-F1
#
_cell.length_a   1.000
_cell.length_b   1.000
_cell.length_c   1.000
_cell.angle_alpha   90.00
_cell.angle_beta   90.00
_cell.angle_gamma   90.00
#
_symmetry.space_group_name_H-M   'P 1'
#
loop_
_entity.id
_entity.type
_entity.pdbx_description
1 polymer ?
#
loop_
_entity_poly.entity_id
_entity_poly.type
_entity_poly.pdbx_seq_one_letter_code
_entity_poly.pdbx_strand_id
1 'polypeptide(L)'
;MFKIALHKDDIDALIRIQTNLNFGKVSLDKDECKFVVTKEEINKLIWIFDRYNLNTTNYLDYIDFKKAFLIYHGRDGLVSHELKEQILALKNEHTTLRLQYASKPSD
;
A
#
# COMPACT_ATOMS: atom_id res chain seq x y z
N MET A 1 5.86 -1.36 -2.33
CA MET A 1 6.07 -2.10 -1.08
C MET A 1 4.91 -1.76 -0.18
N PHE A 2 4.17 -2.76 0.30
CA PHE A 2 3.10 -2.57 1.27
C PHE A 2 3.64 -2.88 2.66
N LYS A 3 3.25 -2.10 3.67
CA LYS A 3 3.69 -2.29 5.05
C LYS A 3 2.58 -2.01 6.05
N ILE A 4 2.57 -2.78 7.13
CA ILE A 4 1.83 -2.51 8.37
C ILE A 4 2.88 -2.35 9.46
N ALA A 5 2.83 -1.27 10.23
CA ALA A 5 3.74 -1.02 11.35
C ALA A 5 2.92 -0.79 12.62
N LEU A 6 3.29 -1.46 13.70
CA LEU A 6 2.65 -1.38 15.02
C LEU A 6 3.72 -1.22 16.11
N HIS A 7 3.30 -0.93 17.35
CA HIS A 7 4.20 -0.99 18.50
C HIS A 7 4.72 -2.42 18.70
N LYS A 8 5.90 -2.59 19.30
CA LYS A 8 6.50 -3.93 19.52
C LYS A 8 5.60 -4.90 20.30
N ASP A 9 4.76 -4.38 21.19
CA ASP A 9 3.86 -5.20 22.02
C ASP A 9 2.75 -5.87 21.19
N ASP A 10 2.47 -5.35 20.00
CA ASP A 10 1.45 -5.88 19.09
C ASP A 10 2.02 -6.84 18.03
N ILE A 11 3.24 -7.35 18.21
CA ILE A 11 3.90 -8.24 17.25
C ILE A 11 3.07 -9.49 16.93
N ASP A 12 2.33 -10.02 17.90
CA ASP A 12 1.46 -11.19 17.72
C ASP A 12 0.36 -10.93 16.68
N ALA A 13 -0.13 -9.69 16.56
CA ALA A 13 -1.08 -9.32 15.52
C ALA A 13 -0.45 -9.43 14.13
N LEU A 14 0.80 -9.00 13.97
CA LEU A 14 1.53 -9.10 12.71
C LEU A 14 1.90 -10.54 12.37
N ILE A 15 2.28 -11.35 13.35
CA ILE A 15 2.51 -12.79 13.19
C ILE A 15 1.22 -13.46 12.71
N ARG A 16 0.08 -13.17 13.34
CA ARG A 16 -1.21 -13.74 12.94
C ARG A 16 -1.61 -13.35 11.52
N ILE A 17 -1.36 -12.10 11.12
CA ILE A 17 -1.56 -11.64 9.74
C ILE A 17 -0.66 -12.45 8.79
N GLN A 18 0.63 -12.55 9.08
CA GLN A 18 1.58 -13.31 8.26
C GLN A 18 1.16 -14.78 8.12
N THR A 19 0.78 -15.44 9.21
CA THR A 19 0.33 -16.84 9.22
C THR A 19 -0.94 -17.04 8.39
N ASN A 20 -1.92 -16.16 8.52
CA ASN A 20 -3.18 -16.24 7.76
C ASN A 20 -2.96 -15.99 6.26
N LEU A 21 -2.06 -15.06 5.92
CA LEU A 21 -1.75 -14.73 4.53
C LEU A 21 -0.78 -15.75 3.89
N ASN A 22 0.04 -16.41 4.69
CA ASN A 22 1.10 -17.33 4.27
C ASN A 22 2.14 -16.69 3.31
N PHE A 23 2.33 -15.38 3.40
CA PHE A 23 3.36 -14.61 2.69
C PHE A 23 3.69 -13.32 3.45
N GLY A 24 4.74 -12.61 2.99
CA GLY A 24 5.24 -11.41 3.65
C GLY A 24 6.17 -11.73 4.84
N LYS A 25 6.86 -10.70 5.32
CA LYS A 25 7.88 -10.81 6.37
C LYS A 25 7.54 -9.93 7.56
N VAL A 26 7.63 -10.50 8.76
CA VAL A 26 7.57 -9.76 10.01
C VAL A 26 9.00 -9.46 10.48
N SER A 27 9.26 -8.22 10.87
CA SER A 27 10.49 -7.79 11.51
C SER A 27 10.19 -7.03 12.79
N LEU A 28 11.06 -7.17 13.79
CA LEU A 28 10.99 -6.46 15.06
C LEU A 28 12.19 -5.51 15.16
N ASP A 29 11.89 -4.23 15.36
CA ASP A 29 12.85 -3.18 15.70
C ASP A 29 12.68 -2.80 17.18
N LYS A 30 13.43 -1.79 17.65
CA LYS A 30 13.51 -1.45 19.09
C LYS A 30 12.16 -1.15 19.75
N ASP A 31 11.29 -0.41 19.06
CA ASP A 31 9.99 0.04 19.59
C ASP A 31 8.83 -0.19 18.61
N GLU A 32 9.11 -0.78 17.45
CA GLU A 32 8.10 -1.06 16.43
C GLU A 32 8.29 -2.46 15.85
N CYS A 33 7.19 -3.06 15.42
CA CYS A 33 7.20 -4.26 14.59
C CYS A 33 6.56 -3.93 13.24
N LYS A 34 7.02 -4.62 12.18
CA LYS A 34 6.59 -4.35 10.80
C LYS A 34 6.25 -5.64 10.09
N PHE A 35 5.15 -5.63 9.36
CA PHE A 35 4.82 -6.63 8.35
C PHE A 35 5.03 -6.00 6.98
N VAL A 36 5.84 -6.62 6.14
CA VAL A 36 6.23 -6.09 4.83
C VAL A 36 5.94 -7.13 3.75
N VAL A 37 5.24 -6.70 2.69
CA VAL A 37 5.01 -7.49 1.48
C VAL A 37 5.95 -6.98 0.39
N THR A 38 6.77 -7.89 -0.15
CA THR A 38 7.74 -7.56 -1.21
C THR A 38 7.04 -7.38 -2.55
N LYS A 39 7.75 -6.83 -3.55
CA LYS A 39 7.18 -6.57 -4.88
C LYS A 39 6.61 -7.83 -5.54
N GLU A 40 7.28 -8.97 -5.38
CA GLU A 40 6.90 -10.26 -5.95
C GLU A 40 5.57 -10.78 -5.40
N GLU A 41 5.22 -10.39 -4.17
CA GLU A 41 4.03 -10.87 -3.46
C GLU A 41 2.85 -9.90 -3.57
N ILE A 42 3.03 -8.70 -4.14
CA ILE A 42 1.96 -7.69 -4.28
C ILE A 42 0.76 -8.24 -5.06
N ASN A 43 0.99 -9.09 -6.07
CA ASN A 43 -0.10 -9.75 -6.81
C ASN A 43 -1.06 -10.52 -5.88
N LYS A 44 -0.52 -11.24 -4.90
CA LYS A 44 -1.31 -12.00 -3.92
C LYS A 44 -2.14 -11.06 -3.05
N LEU A 45 -1.55 -9.93 -2.65
CA LEU A 45 -2.23 -8.91 -1.85
C LEU A 45 -3.38 -8.24 -2.61
N ILE A 46 -3.19 -7.93 -3.90
CA ILE A 46 -4.26 -7.38 -4.76
C ILE A 46 -5.43 -8.36 -4.85
N TRP A 47 -5.15 -9.65 -5.06
CA TRP A 47 -6.20 -10.68 -5.11
C TRP A 47 -7.04 -10.72 -3.83
N ILE A 48 -6.41 -10.54 -2.66
CA ILE A 48 -7.11 -10.52 -1.38
C ILE A 48 -8.02 -9.30 -1.27
N PHE A 49 -7.52 -8.12 -1.62
CA PHE A 49 -8.32 -6.89 -1.54
C PHE A 49 -9.44 -6.84 -2.59
N ASP A 50 -9.28 -7.48 -3.74
CA ASP A 50 -10.36 -7.68 -4.71
C ASP A 50 -11.46 -8.60 -4.20
N ARG A 51 -11.08 -9.64 -3.44
CA ARG A 51 -12.03 -10.61 -2.88
C ARG A 51 -12.69 -10.12 -1.59
N TYR A 52 -11.96 -9.35 -0.81
CA TYR A 52 -12.38 -8.81 0.49
C TYR A 52 -12.15 -7.30 0.48
N ASN A 53 -13.16 -6.57 -0.01
CA ASN A 53 -13.08 -5.12 -0.13
C ASN A 53 -12.76 -4.45 1.22
N LEU A 54 -11.87 -3.46 1.17
CA LEU A 54 -11.60 -2.60 2.32
C LEU A 54 -12.81 -1.68 2.55
N ASN A 55 -13.45 -1.77 3.71
CA ASN A 55 -14.68 -1.02 4.02
C ASN A 55 -14.44 0.46 4.40
N THR A 56 -13.29 1.04 4.04
CA THR A 56 -12.87 2.38 4.49
C THR A 56 -12.36 3.24 3.33
N THR A 57 -11.99 4.50 3.62
CA THR A 57 -11.29 5.42 2.70
C THR A 57 -10.03 4.82 2.08
N ASN A 58 -9.45 3.78 2.69
CA ASN A 58 -8.33 3.02 2.13
C ASN A 58 -8.69 2.24 0.86
N TYR A 59 -9.98 2.12 0.51
CA TYR A 59 -10.41 1.52 -0.75
C TYR A 59 -10.02 2.35 -1.97
N LEU A 60 -10.05 3.70 -1.88
CA LEU A 60 -9.59 4.57 -2.97
C LEU A 60 -8.07 4.46 -3.14
N ASP A 61 -7.32 4.48 -2.04
CA ASP A 61 -5.87 4.23 -2.03
C ASP A 61 -5.54 2.86 -2.65
N TYR A 62 -6.35 1.85 -2.36
CA TYR A 62 -6.22 0.52 -2.96
C TYR A 62 -6.49 0.52 -4.48
N ILE A 63 -7.56 1.18 -4.95
CA ILE A 63 -7.86 1.27 -6.39
C ILE A 63 -6.70 1.94 -7.13
N ASP A 64 -6.18 3.05 -6.61
CA ASP A 64 -5.07 3.77 -7.24
C ASP A 64 -3.78 2.94 -7.23
N PHE A 65 -3.52 2.24 -6.12
CA PHE A 65 -2.42 1.29 -6.03
C PHE A 65 -2.54 0.15 -7.04
N LYS A 66 -3.73 -0.46 -7.18
CA LYS A 66 -4.00 -1.53 -8.15
C LYS A 66 -3.81 -1.02 -9.58
N LYS A 67 -4.31 0.18 -9.91
CA LYS A 67 -4.09 0.80 -11.23
C LYS A 67 -2.60 0.98 -11.51
N ALA A 68 -1.84 1.57 -10.57
CA ALA A 68 -0.40 1.76 -10.73
C ALA A 68 0.33 0.43 -10.91
N PHE A 69 -0.07 -0.61 -10.17
CA PHE A 69 0.48 -1.95 -10.28
C PHE A 69 0.21 -2.57 -11.66
N LEU A 70 -1.04 -2.53 -12.14
CA LEU A 70 -1.43 -3.04 -13.45
C LEU A 70 -0.73 -2.29 -14.59
N ILE A 71 -0.57 -0.98 -14.46
CA ILE A 71 0.18 -0.16 -15.41
C ILE A 71 1.66 -0.59 -15.47
N TYR A 72 2.27 -0.85 -14.31
CA TYR A 72 3.67 -1.23 -14.21
C TYR A 72 3.95 -2.66 -14.69
N HIS A 73 3.03 -3.60 -14.45
CA HIS A 73 3.21 -5.03 -14.75
C HIS A 73 2.48 -5.51 -16.01
N GLY A 74 1.51 -4.77 -16.53
CA GLY A 74 0.71 -5.13 -17.70
C GLY A 74 1.41 -4.95 -19.05
N ARG A 75 2.72 -4.68 -19.07
CA ARG A 75 3.48 -4.49 -20.32
C ARG A 75 4.79 -5.27 -20.27
N ASP A 76 4.85 -6.32 -21.07
CA ASP A 76 6.10 -6.75 -21.69
C ASP A 76 6.72 -5.51 -22.39
N GLY A 77 7.68 -4.85 -21.75
CA GLY A 77 8.72 -4.09 -22.45
C GLY A 77 8.59 -2.58 -22.69
N LEU A 78 7.51 -1.85 -22.40
CA LEU A 78 7.51 -0.37 -22.60
C LEU A 78 6.76 0.45 -21.54
N VAL A 79 7.53 0.95 -20.57
CA VAL A 79 7.13 2.08 -19.71
C VAL A 79 7.43 3.37 -20.47
N SER A 80 6.42 3.98 -21.10
CA SER A 80 6.55 5.28 -21.78
C SER A 80 6.70 6.44 -20.77
N HIS A 81 7.31 7.55 -21.19
CA HIS A 81 7.48 8.77 -20.38
C HIS A 81 6.15 9.29 -19.85
N GLU A 82 5.15 9.33 -20.71
CA GLU A 82 3.79 9.79 -20.45
C GLU A 82 3.10 8.98 -19.34
N LEU A 83 3.44 7.70 -19.23
CA LEU A 83 2.93 6.81 -18.19
C LEU A 83 3.57 7.11 -16.82
N LYS A 84 4.86 7.45 -16.81
CA LYS A 84 5.54 7.91 -15.59
C LYS A 84 4.96 9.25 -15.13
N GLU A 85 4.62 10.14 -16.06
CA GLU A 85 3.97 11.41 -15.74
C GLU A 85 2.58 11.21 -15.14
N GLN A 86 1.78 10.28 -15.67
CA GLN A 86 0.47 9.93 -15.08
C GLN A 86 0.60 9.34 -13.67
N ILE A 87 1.56 8.43 -13.45
CA ILE A 87 1.84 7.89 -12.10
C ILE A 87 2.31 9.00 -11.15
N LEU A 88 3.15 9.93 -11.63
CA LEU A 88 3.64 11.04 -10.83
C LEU A 88 2.53 12.04 -10.50
N ALA A 89 1.63 12.32 -11.45
CA ALA A 89 0.46 13.16 -11.25
C ALA A 89 -0.47 12.58 -10.17
N LEU A 90 -0.79 11.28 -10.24
CA LEU A 90 -1.60 10.60 -9.23
C LEU A 90 -0.97 10.67 -7.83
N LYS A 91 0.36 10.53 -7.73
CA LYS A 91 1.10 10.67 -6.46
C LYS A 91 1.06 12.11 -5.92
N ASN A 92 1.17 13.09 -6.80
CA ASN A 92 1.23 14.52 -6.42
C ASN A 92 -0.14 15.07 -6.02
N GLU A 93 -1.23 14.65 -6.67
CA GLU A 93 -2.60 14.99 -6.26
C GLU A 93 -2.87 14.50 -4.83
N HIS A 94 -2.48 13.26 -4.50
CA HIS A 94 -2.59 12.69 -3.15
C HIS A 94 -1.75 13.44 -2.10
N THR A 95 -0.58 13.93 -2.47
CA THR A 95 0.28 14.70 -1.55
C THR A 95 -0.29 16.10 -1.30
N THR A 96 -0.84 16.73 -2.34
CA THR A 96 -1.41 18.08 -2.27
C THR A 96 -2.73 18.10 -1.49
N LEU A 97 -3.60 17.11 -1.69
CA LEU A 97 -4.84 16.96 -0.93
C LEU A 97 -4.54 16.80 0.57
N ARG A 98 -3.54 16.00 0.95
CA ARG A 98 -3.14 15.82 2.36
C ARG A 98 -2.62 17.12 3.01
N LEU A 99 -1.92 17.96 2.27
CA LEU A 99 -1.45 19.27 2.78
C LEU A 99 -2.59 20.28 2.98
N GLN A 100 -3.62 20.26 2.11
CA GLN A 100 -4.79 21.13 2.25
C GLN A 100 -5.68 20.75 3.44
N TYR A 101 -5.78 19.46 3.78
CA TYR A 101 -6.51 19.03 4.98
C TYR A 101 -5.76 19.35 6.29
N ALA A 102 -4.42 19.34 6.29
CA ALA A 102 -3.62 19.66 7.47
C ALA A 102 -3.51 21.17 7.77
N SER A 103 -3.95 22.03 6.84
CA SER A 103 -3.86 23.49 6.94
C SER A 103 -5.22 24.18 7.13
N LYS A 104 -6.31 23.42 7.27
CA LYS A 104 -7.59 24.00 7.72
C LYS A 104 -7.50 24.31 9.22
N PRO A 105 -7.73 25.55 9.66
CA PRO A 105 -7.89 25.84 11.08
C PRO A 105 -9.15 25.12 11.58
N SER A 106 -9.05 24.52 12.75
CA SER A 106 -10.19 24.03 13.52
C SER A 106 -11.02 25.23 13.97
N ASP A 107 -12.24 25.34 13.44
CA ASP A 107 -13.28 26.26 13.93
C ASP A 107 -13.68 25.93 15.38
#